data_AF-A0A5C7JE47-F1
#
_entry.id   AF-A0A5C7JE47-F1
#
_cell.length_a   1.000
_cell.length_b   1.000
_cell.length_c   1.000
_cell.angle_alpha   90.00
_cell.angle_beta   90.00
_cell.angle_gamma   90.00
#
_symmetry.space_group_name_H-M   'P 1'
#
loop_
_entity.id
_entity.type
_entity.pdbx_description
1 polymer ?
#
loop_
_entity_poly.entity_id
_entity_poly.type
_entity_poly.pdbx_seq_one_letter_code
_entity_poly.pdbx_strand_id
1 'polypeptide(L)'
;MITTINEFKKIITESILNESVADKDWARMLDLVLAGNSGEGIANTIKDKKKAIARFVAGLKLSGSEFKYNENWKSFTSVFNYFGNRALELGATVEEIKNEYDNAIVPQKYLDQLQTLSSKKLDNRFVGAISKAIIDAGFNITYLNKGGNALTSVGRDAMARNGRKWTIGYKSQIDVNGQLYDFNFDAITDEGDGPTSYVVAADGSDAIFMRMKSWSAVGVREFITKIIDALNRVTTTTTTTTTTTI
;
A
#
# COMPACT_ATOMS: atom_id res chain seq x y z
N MET A 1 28.56 40.93 2.03
CA MET A 1 27.53 41.83 1.44
C MET A 1 26.78 40.98 0.42
N ILE A 2 25.52 40.63 0.70
CA ILE A 2 24.71 39.73 -0.12
C ILE A 2 24.14 40.54 -1.29
N THR A 3 24.43 40.14 -2.52
CA THR A 3 24.12 40.96 -3.70
C THR A 3 22.99 40.30 -4.48
N THR A 4 21.77 40.74 -4.17
CA THR A 4 20.45 40.45 -4.77
C THR A 4 19.55 39.46 -4.02
N ILE A 5 18.29 39.88 -3.89
CA ILE A 5 17.15 39.12 -3.35
C ILE A 5 17.01 37.74 -4.01
N ASN A 6 17.50 37.58 -5.25
CA ASN A 6 17.45 36.33 -5.99
C ASN A 6 18.46 35.28 -5.48
N GLU A 7 19.66 35.68 -5.05
CA GLU A 7 20.59 34.75 -4.39
C GLU A 7 20.06 34.32 -3.02
N PHE A 8 19.45 35.25 -2.28
CA PHE A 8 18.83 34.93 -0.99
C PHE A 8 17.61 34.02 -1.13
N LYS A 9 16.74 34.27 -2.13
CA LYS A 9 15.64 33.37 -2.48
C LYS A 9 16.15 32.02 -2.97
N LYS A 10 17.22 31.97 -3.77
CA LYS A 10 17.83 30.71 -4.21
C LYS A 10 18.37 29.91 -3.03
N ILE A 11 19.07 30.53 -2.08
CA ILE A 11 19.55 29.87 -0.85
C ILE A 11 18.38 29.38 0.01
N ILE A 12 17.30 30.17 0.14
CA ILE A 12 16.09 29.75 0.85
C ILE A 12 15.36 28.63 0.11
N THR A 13 15.27 28.70 -1.21
CA THR A 13 14.63 27.68 -2.03
C THR A 13 15.46 26.39 -2.06
N GLU A 14 16.79 26.46 -2.08
CA GLU A 14 17.69 25.31 -1.96
C GLU A 14 17.75 24.77 -0.52
N SER A 15 17.58 25.62 0.50
CA SER A 15 17.48 25.16 1.91
C SER A 15 16.09 24.62 2.27
N ILE A 16 15.03 25.05 1.59
CA ILE A 16 13.65 24.56 1.74
C ILE A 16 13.36 23.37 0.80
N LEU A 17 14.07 23.21 -0.32
CA LEU A 17 13.95 22.09 -1.28
C LEU A 17 15.12 21.12 -1.22
N ASN A 18 15.79 20.99 -0.08
CA ASN A 18 16.62 19.80 0.16
C ASN A 18 15.67 18.60 0.33
N GLU A 19 15.20 18.05 -0.79
CA GLU A 19 14.66 16.69 -0.85
C GLU A 19 15.81 15.72 -0.52
N SER A 20 16.15 15.66 0.76
CA SER A 20 17.20 14.80 1.32
C SER A 20 16.92 13.32 0.98
N VAL A 21 15.62 13.00 0.87
CA VAL A 21 15.10 11.73 0.37
C VAL A 21 14.44 11.91 -0.99
N ALA A 22 14.97 11.19 -1.99
CA ALA A 22 14.39 11.16 -3.33
C ALA A 22 12.97 10.58 -3.33
N ASP A 23 12.11 11.11 -4.20
CA ASP A 23 10.70 10.72 -4.33
C ASP A 23 10.46 9.20 -4.43
N LYS A 24 11.30 8.50 -5.21
CA LYS A 24 11.23 7.04 -5.39
C LYS A 24 11.43 6.26 -4.09
N ASP A 25 12.15 6.83 -3.11
CA ASP A 25 12.41 6.17 -1.83
C ASP A 25 11.25 6.44 -0.86
N TRP A 26 10.61 7.61 -0.92
CA TRP A 26 9.31 7.84 -0.26
C TRP A 26 8.23 6.87 -0.76
N ALA A 27 8.07 6.74 -2.07
CA ALA A 27 7.07 5.82 -2.66
C ALA A 27 7.30 4.37 -2.23
N ARG A 28 8.55 3.90 -2.28
CA ARG A 28 8.91 2.54 -1.85
C ARG A 28 8.65 2.32 -0.36
N MET A 29 8.95 3.29 0.48
CA MET A 29 8.72 3.16 1.91
C MET A 29 7.24 3.24 2.25
N LEU A 30 6.45 4.05 1.53
CA LEU A 30 5.01 4.05 1.66
C LEU A 30 4.42 2.66 1.35
N ASP A 31 4.86 2.00 0.26
CA ASP A 31 4.43 0.64 -0.06
C ASP A 31 4.70 -0.34 1.08
N LEU A 32 5.89 -0.26 1.72
CA LEU A 32 6.25 -1.14 2.83
C LEU A 32 5.47 -0.82 4.12
N VAL A 33 5.25 0.47 4.42
CA VAL A 33 4.44 0.93 5.56
C VAL A 33 3.01 0.40 5.41
N LEU A 34 2.41 0.57 4.24
CA LEU A 34 1.06 0.10 3.95
C LEU A 34 0.96 -1.43 3.95
N ALA A 35 2.02 -2.13 3.57
CA ALA A 35 2.09 -3.58 3.59
C ALA A 35 2.43 -4.17 4.98
N GLY A 36 2.73 -3.36 5.99
CA GLY A 36 3.18 -3.84 7.30
C GLY A 36 4.48 -4.65 7.25
N ASN A 37 5.30 -4.46 6.21
CA ASN A 37 6.51 -5.24 5.97
C ASN A 37 7.72 -4.50 6.54
N SER A 38 8.58 -5.17 7.31
CA SER A 38 9.78 -4.58 7.92
C SER A 38 10.89 -4.21 6.92
N GLY A 39 10.84 -4.76 5.71
CA GLY A 39 11.79 -4.49 4.63
C GLY A 39 13.16 -5.16 4.78
N GLU A 40 13.33 -6.12 5.69
CA GLU A 40 14.61 -6.79 6.00
C GLU A 40 15.34 -7.29 4.74
N GLY A 41 14.67 -8.12 3.93
CA GLY A 41 15.27 -8.68 2.72
C GLY A 41 15.67 -7.61 1.69
N ILE A 42 14.94 -6.49 1.64
CA ILE A 42 15.25 -5.38 0.74
C ILE A 42 16.47 -4.61 1.26
N ALA A 43 16.54 -4.33 2.56
CA ALA A 43 17.66 -3.64 3.19
C ALA A 43 18.99 -4.33 2.87
N ASN A 44 19.05 -5.65 3.00
CA ASN A 44 20.26 -6.45 2.75
C ASN A 44 20.81 -6.33 1.31
N THR A 45 19.96 -5.97 0.34
CA THR A 45 20.38 -5.78 -1.06
C THR A 45 20.95 -4.39 -1.35
N ILE A 46 20.78 -3.43 -0.45
CA ILE A 46 21.25 -2.06 -0.64
C ILE A 46 22.77 -2.01 -0.49
N LYS A 47 23.42 -1.42 -1.49
CA LYS A 47 24.87 -1.17 -1.52
C LYS A 47 25.24 0.30 -1.35
N ASP A 48 24.25 1.18 -1.52
CA ASP A 48 24.45 2.63 -1.45
C ASP A 48 24.06 3.14 -0.06
N LYS A 49 25.01 3.77 0.64
CA LYS A 49 24.83 4.30 1.99
C LYS A 49 23.68 5.32 2.05
N LYS A 50 23.69 6.33 1.17
CA LYS A 50 22.69 7.41 1.18
C LYS A 50 21.28 6.87 0.95
N LYS A 51 21.14 5.86 0.09
CA LYS A 51 19.87 5.18 -0.15
C LYS A 51 19.35 4.42 1.08
N ALA A 52 20.24 3.77 1.84
CA ALA A 52 19.86 3.10 3.09
C ALA A 52 19.37 4.13 4.13
N ILE A 53 20.09 5.25 4.28
CA ILE A 53 19.69 6.37 5.14
C ILE A 53 18.31 6.90 4.72
N ALA A 54 18.15 7.23 3.44
CA ALA A 54 16.93 7.82 2.91
C ALA A 54 15.69 6.94 3.13
N ARG A 55 15.83 5.62 2.94
CA ARG A 55 14.74 4.66 3.18
C ARG A 55 14.43 4.47 4.66
N PHE A 56 15.45 4.48 5.52
CA PHE A 56 15.22 4.44 6.95
C PHE A 56 14.45 5.69 7.43
N VAL A 57 14.91 6.88 7.02
CA VAL A 57 14.27 8.15 7.36
C VAL A 57 12.84 8.23 6.83
N ALA A 58 12.61 7.89 5.56
CA ALA A 58 11.27 7.87 4.99
C ALA A 58 10.35 6.88 5.71
N GLY A 59 10.84 5.68 6.02
CA GLY A 59 10.09 4.67 6.78
C GLY A 59 9.63 5.20 8.13
N LEU A 60 10.54 5.78 8.92
CA LEU A 60 10.21 6.32 10.25
C LEU A 60 9.18 7.46 10.18
N LYS A 61 9.39 8.41 9.26
CA LYS A 61 8.51 9.57 9.13
C LYS A 61 7.10 9.18 8.68
N LEU A 62 6.99 8.25 7.72
CA LEU A 62 5.70 7.75 7.24
C LEU A 62 4.98 6.89 8.28
N SER A 63 5.70 6.11 9.10
CA SER A 63 5.11 5.30 10.17
C SER A 63 4.85 6.06 11.46
N GLY A 64 5.21 7.35 11.53
CA GLY A 64 5.15 8.15 12.76
C GLY A 64 6.02 7.59 13.89
N SER A 65 7.04 6.79 13.57
CA SER A 65 7.90 6.14 14.55
C SER A 65 9.05 7.03 14.97
N GLU A 66 9.38 7.00 16.25
CA GLU A 66 10.50 7.75 16.81
C GLU A 66 11.86 7.21 16.33
N PHE A 67 12.82 8.11 16.16
CA PHE A 67 14.21 7.76 15.95
C PHE A 67 14.79 7.15 17.24
N LYS A 68 15.04 5.84 17.25
CA LYS A 68 15.55 5.11 18.42
C LYS A 68 16.81 4.33 18.10
N TYR A 69 17.92 4.75 18.71
CA TYR A 69 19.21 4.06 18.65
C TYR A 69 19.58 3.53 20.03
N ASN A 70 20.01 2.27 20.09
CA ASN A 70 20.47 1.63 21.32
C ASN A 70 22.00 1.61 21.34
N GLU A 71 22.60 2.40 22.24
CA GLU A 71 24.05 2.50 22.41
C GLU A 71 24.71 1.16 22.83
N ASN A 72 24.01 0.35 23.63
CA ASN A 72 24.56 -0.93 24.12
C ASN A 72 24.68 -1.97 22.99
N TRP A 73 23.72 -1.98 22.06
CA TRP A 73 23.68 -2.93 20.94
C TRP A 73 24.23 -2.34 19.64
N LYS A 74 24.58 -1.05 19.67
CA LYS A 74 25.03 -0.28 18.51
C LYS A 74 24.11 -0.43 17.30
N SER A 75 22.81 -0.39 17.55
CA SER A 75 21.79 -0.69 16.53
C SER A 75 20.52 0.12 16.74
N PHE A 76 19.83 0.43 15.64
CA PHE A 76 18.47 0.94 15.65
C PHE A 76 17.45 -0.14 16.07
N THR A 77 16.44 0.28 16.83
CA THR A 77 15.38 -0.61 17.38
C THR A 77 13.97 -0.18 17.00
N SER A 78 13.83 0.91 16.25
CA SER A 78 12.57 1.40 15.69
C SER A 78 12.07 0.54 14.52
N VAL A 79 10.85 0.82 14.04
CA VAL A 79 10.34 0.24 12.79
C VAL A 79 11.33 0.55 11.65
N PHE A 80 11.45 -0.36 10.70
CA PHE A 80 12.40 -0.26 9.58
C PHE A 80 13.88 -0.18 9.98
N ASN A 81 14.23 -0.58 11.20
CA ASN A 81 15.61 -0.59 11.70
C ASN A 81 16.60 -1.29 10.79
N TYR A 82 16.19 -2.29 10.01
CA TYR A 82 17.05 -2.98 9.04
C TYR A 82 17.71 -2.01 8.05
N PHE A 83 17.00 -0.97 7.60
CA PHE A 83 17.59 0.05 6.72
C PHE A 83 18.58 0.95 7.46
N GLY A 84 18.27 1.33 8.71
CA GLY A 84 19.16 2.13 9.55
C GLY A 84 20.45 1.38 9.90
N ASN A 85 20.32 0.11 10.32
CA ASN A 85 21.45 -0.77 10.61
C ASN A 85 22.28 -1.05 9.36
N ARG A 86 21.62 -1.24 8.21
CA ARG A 86 22.32 -1.36 6.93
C ARG A 86 23.12 -0.09 6.59
N ALA A 87 22.60 1.09 6.89
CA ALA A 87 23.35 2.33 6.69
C ALA A 87 24.59 2.38 7.59
N LEU A 88 24.50 1.93 8.84
CA LEU A 88 25.65 1.82 9.75
C LEU A 88 26.70 0.84 9.22
N GLU A 89 26.29 -0.34 8.74
CA GLU A 89 27.18 -1.32 8.11
C GLU A 89 27.91 -0.76 6.88
N LEU A 90 27.24 0.13 6.14
CA LEU A 90 27.78 0.84 4.98
C LEU A 90 28.60 2.09 5.35
N GLY A 91 28.85 2.32 6.65
CA GLY A 91 29.72 3.38 7.15
C GLY A 91 29.04 4.72 7.45
N ALA A 92 27.71 4.75 7.61
CA ALA A 92 27.01 5.95 8.11
C ALA A 92 27.25 6.12 9.61
N THR A 93 27.28 7.36 10.08
CA THR A 93 27.24 7.65 11.52
C THR A 93 25.80 7.87 11.98
N VAL A 94 25.53 7.64 13.28
CA VAL A 94 24.20 7.92 13.86
C VAL A 94 23.84 9.39 13.69
N GLU A 95 24.80 10.30 13.82
CA GLU A 95 24.63 11.73 13.63
C GLU A 95 24.29 12.10 12.17
N GLU A 96 24.94 11.47 11.19
CA GLU A 96 24.59 11.64 9.76
C GLU A 96 23.12 11.28 9.51
N ILE A 97 22.69 10.14 10.05
CA ILE A 97 21.30 9.66 9.89
C ILE A 97 20.32 10.57 10.66
N LYS A 98 20.69 11.03 11.85
CA LYS A 98 19.85 11.91 12.68
C LYS A 98 19.65 13.27 12.01
N ASN A 99 20.71 13.85 11.45
CA ASN A 99 20.62 15.10 10.69
C ASN A 99 19.68 14.95 9.49
N GLU A 100 19.75 13.83 8.78
CA GLU A 100 18.84 13.55 7.67
C GLU A 100 17.38 13.42 8.13
N TYR A 101 17.17 12.72 9.25
CA TYR A 101 15.84 12.57 9.86
C TYR A 101 15.25 13.91 10.30
N ASP A 102 16.03 14.78 10.94
CA ASP A 102 15.54 16.07 11.44
C ASP A 102 15.17 17.02 10.30
N ASN A 103 15.92 16.99 9.21
CA ASN A 103 15.69 17.85 8.04
C ASN A 103 14.62 17.31 7.08
N ALA A 104 14.35 16.00 7.09
CA ALA A 104 13.36 15.41 6.18
C ALA A 104 11.92 15.81 6.55
N ILE A 105 11.21 16.39 5.58
CA ILE A 105 9.79 16.69 5.63
C ILE A 105 9.06 15.70 4.71
N VAL A 106 8.01 15.06 5.21
CA VAL A 106 7.20 14.15 4.39
C VAL A 106 6.46 14.98 3.33
N PRO A 107 6.63 14.69 2.03
CA PRO A 107 5.86 15.39 1.00
C PRO A 107 4.37 15.16 1.20
N GLN A 108 3.57 16.23 1.08
CA GLN A 108 2.13 16.22 1.37
C GLN A 108 1.38 15.11 0.63
N LYS A 109 1.74 14.85 -0.64
CA LYS A 109 1.15 13.76 -1.44
C LYS A 109 1.20 12.39 -0.77
N TYR A 110 2.26 12.10 0.00
CA TYR A 110 2.39 10.83 0.72
C TYR A 110 1.62 10.82 2.03
N LEU A 111 1.41 11.99 2.67
CA LEU A 111 0.51 12.12 3.80
C LEU A 111 -0.95 11.95 3.37
N ASP A 112 -1.35 12.52 2.23
CA ASP A 112 -2.68 12.35 1.65
C ASP A 112 -2.91 10.89 1.24
N GLN A 113 -1.89 10.24 0.66
CA GLN A 113 -1.91 8.80 0.40
C GLN A 113 -1.98 7.98 1.69
N LEU A 114 -1.22 8.31 2.73
CA LEU A 114 -1.35 7.65 4.03
C LEU A 114 -2.76 7.83 4.60
N GLN A 115 -3.37 9.01 4.54
CA GLN A 115 -4.75 9.19 5.04
C GLN A 115 -5.78 8.39 4.23
N THR A 116 -5.63 8.36 2.90
CA THR A 116 -6.53 7.60 2.02
C THR A 116 -6.29 6.09 2.07
N LEU A 117 -5.08 5.62 2.40
CA LEU A 117 -4.67 4.21 2.34
C LEU A 117 -4.43 3.55 3.71
N SER A 118 -4.14 4.29 4.79
CA SER A 118 -3.96 3.74 6.15
C SER A 118 -5.24 3.15 6.75
N SER A 119 -6.41 3.55 6.22
CA SER A 119 -7.70 2.94 6.51
C SER A 119 -7.96 1.65 5.69
N LYS A 120 -7.11 1.35 4.72
CA LYS A 120 -7.28 0.28 3.73
C LYS A 120 -6.15 -0.73 3.90
N LYS A 121 -6.41 -1.81 4.64
CA LYS A 121 -5.50 -2.96 4.86
C LYS A 121 -4.88 -3.47 3.55
N LEU A 122 -3.71 -2.93 3.19
CA LEU A 122 -2.84 -3.37 2.10
C LEU A 122 -1.87 -4.47 2.56
N ASP A 123 -1.74 -4.68 3.88
CA ASP A 123 -0.90 -5.66 4.57
C ASP A 123 -1.44 -7.11 4.54
N ASN A 124 -2.67 -7.29 4.09
CA ASN A 124 -3.27 -8.61 4.08
C ASN A 124 -2.77 -9.41 2.88
N ARG A 125 -1.95 -10.46 3.13
CA ARG A 125 -1.43 -11.40 2.11
C ARG A 125 -2.50 -11.93 1.14
N PHE A 126 -3.76 -11.94 1.56
CA PHE A 126 -4.84 -12.44 0.73
C PHE A 126 -5.38 -11.41 -0.26
N VAL A 127 -5.31 -10.12 0.05
CA VAL A 127 -6.01 -9.08 -0.71
C VAL A 127 -5.15 -7.87 -1.07
N GLY A 128 -3.90 -7.80 -0.60
CA GLY A 128 -2.99 -6.68 -0.87
C GLY A 128 -2.81 -6.40 -2.37
N ALA A 129 -2.64 -7.44 -3.18
CA ALA A 129 -2.54 -7.30 -4.64
C ALA A 129 -3.84 -6.76 -5.29
N ILE A 130 -5.00 -7.16 -4.77
CA ILE A 130 -6.32 -6.69 -5.24
C ILE A 130 -6.50 -5.22 -4.85
N SER A 131 -6.29 -4.89 -3.58
CA SER A 131 -6.38 -3.53 -3.07
C SER A 131 -5.49 -2.59 -3.86
N LYS A 132 -4.22 -2.97 -4.03
CA LYS A 132 -3.26 -2.17 -4.78
C LYS A 132 -3.73 -1.93 -6.21
N ALA A 133 -4.17 -2.96 -6.92
CA ALA A 133 -4.62 -2.81 -8.29
C ALA A 133 -5.85 -1.90 -8.44
N ILE A 134 -6.81 -1.98 -7.51
CA ILE A 134 -8.00 -1.11 -7.49
C ILE A 134 -7.60 0.35 -7.23
N ILE A 135 -6.67 0.56 -6.29
CA ILE A 135 -6.11 1.88 -5.95
C ILE A 135 -5.31 2.46 -7.13
N ASP A 136 -4.43 1.67 -7.74
CA ASP A 136 -3.63 2.07 -8.91
C ASP A 136 -4.53 2.46 -10.10
N ALA A 137 -5.72 1.87 -10.21
CA ALA A 137 -6.73 2.21 -11.21
C ALA A 137 -7.56 3.47 -10.88
N GLY A 138 -7.27 4.15 -9.77
CA GLY A 138 -7.93 5.39 -9.35
C GLY A 138 -9.20 5.18 -8.52
N PHE A 139 -9.47 3.96 -8.06
CA PHE A 139 -10.64 3.63 -7.25
C PHE A 139 -10.28 3.40 -5.78
N ASN A 140 -11.27 3.54 -4.91
CA ASN A 140 -11.08 3.44 -3.48
C ASN A 140 -11.78 2.19 -2.92
N ILE A 141 -11.06 1.26 -2.29
CA ILE A 141 -11.67 0.05 -1.67
C ILE A 141 -11.62 0.08 -0.14
N THR A 142 -12.72 -0.29 0.52
CA THR A 142 -12.85 -0.39 1.97
C THR A 142 -13.33 -1.79 2.35
N TYR A 143 -12.62 -2.49 3.24
CA TYR A 143 -13.07 -3.80 3.73
C TYR A 143 -14.00 -3.63 4.94
N LEU A 144 -15.18 -4.24 4.85
CA LEU A 144 -16.19 -4.22 5.90
C LEU A 144 -15.88 -5.27 6.99
N ASN A 145 -16.44 -5.07 8.18
CA ASN A 145 -16.08 -5.82 9.39
C ASN A 145 -16.20 -7.35 9.22
N LYS A 146 -15.21 -8.07 9.74
CA LYS A 146 -14.80 -9.42 9.33
C LYS A 146 -15.62 -10.51 10.01
N GLY A 147 -16.53 -11.16 9.28
CA GLY A 147 -17.08 -12.46 9.70
C GLY A 147 -16.07 -13.61 9.56
N GLY A 148 -15.09 -13.47 8.65
CA GLY A 148 -13.98 -14.41 8.41
C GLY A 148 -14.37 -15.83 7.98
N ASN A 149 -15.66 -16.11 7.83
CA ASN A 149 -16.18 -17.31 7.19
C ASN A 149 -16.25 -17.09 5.67
N ALA A 150 -16.19 -18.17 4.91
CA ALA A 150 -16.40 -18.14 3.47
C ALA A 150 -17.82 -17.69 3.12
N LEU A 151 -17.94 -16.88 2.07
CA LEU A 151 -19.18 -16.29 1.58
C LEU A 151 -19.82 -17.16 0.49
N THR A 152 -19.01 -17.88 -0.29
CA THR A 152 -19.44 -18.68 -1.45
C THR A 152 -19.52 -20.16 -1.11
N SER A 153 -20.25 -20.93 -1.92
CA SER A 153 -20.27 -22.39 -1.80
C SER A 153 -18.88 -23.00 -2.01
N VAL A 154 -18.13 -22.49 -2.99
CA VAL A 154 -16.76 -22.91 -3.31
C VAL A 154 -15.81 -22.62 -2.15
N GLY A 155 -15.89 -21.43 -1.57
CA GLY A 155 -15.10 -21.09 -0.39
C GLY A 155 -15.51 -21.90 0.83
N ARG A 156 -16.80 -22.19 1.05
CA ARG A 156 -17.25 -23.05 2.14
C ARG A 156 -16.72 -24.48 1.99
N ASP A 157 -16.72 -25.02 0.78
CA ASP A 157 -16.14 -26.32 0.46
C ASP A 157 -14.62 -26.33 0.72
N ALA A 158 -13.88 -25.35 0.19
CA ALA A 158 -12.45 -25.23 0.42
C ALA A 158 -12.11 -25.05 1.92
N MET A 159 -12.91 -24.27 2.64
CA MET A 159 -12.80 -24.09 4.09
C MET A 159 -13.05 -25.40 4.85
N ALA A 160 -13.99 -26.23 4.40
CA ALA A 160 -14.26 -27.53 5.02
C ALA A 160 -13.12 -28.53 4.78
N ARG A 161 -12.47 -28.48 3.60
CA ARG A 161 -11.34 -29.36 3.26
C ARG A 161 -10.03 -28.96 3.93
N ASN A 162 -9.70 -27.67 3.92
CA ASN A 162 -8.37 -27.19 4.31
C ASN A 162 -8.37 -26.45 5.66
N GLY A 163 -9.52 -25.93 6.10
CA GLY A 163 -9.69 -25.16 7.32
C GLY A 163 -9.69 -23.64 7.12
N ARG A 164 -10.22 -22.91 8.12
CA ARG A 164 -10.44 -21.44 8.08
C ARG A 164 -9.18 -20.61 7.87
N LYS A 165 -7.99 -21.12 8.21
CA LYS A 165 -6.72 -20.42 8.00
C LYS A 165 -6.36 -20.21 6.52
N TRP A 166 -6.99 -20.96 5.62
CA TRP A 166 -6.66 -20.98 4.20
C TRP A 166 -7.74 -20.38 3.30
N THR A 167 -8.97 -20.26 3.78
CA THR A 167 -10.06 -19.64 3.03
C THR A 167 -10.65 -18.52 3.86
N ILE A 168 -10.72 -17.31 3.31
CA ILE A 168 -11.28 -16.14 4.00
C ILE A 168 -12.24 -15.41 3.08
N GLY A 169 -13.45 -15.17 3.58
CA GLY A 169 -14.43 -14.30 2.94
C GLY A 169 -14.22 -12.84 3.28
N TYR A 170 -14.22 -12.01 2.24
CA TYR A 170 -14.07 -10.56 2.29
C TYR A 170 -15.36 -9.89 1.87
N LYS A 171 -15.86 -9.01 2.73
CA LYS A 171 -16.86 -8.02 2.34
C LYS A 171 -16.17 -6.70 2.12
N SER A 172 -16.44 -6.03 1.02
CA SER A 172 -15.82 -4.74 0.71
C SER A 172 -16.73 -3.81 -0.06
N GLN A 173 -16.40 -2.52 -0.03
CA GLN A 173 -17.04 -1.47 -0.80
C GLN A 173 -16.00 -0.76 -1.64
N ILE A 174 -16.31 -0.54 -2.92
CA ILE A 174 -15.47 0.21 -3.85
C ILE A 174 -16.19 1.50 -4.21
N ASP A 175 -15.58 2.63 -3.89
CA ASP A 175 -16.01 3.96 -4.31
C ASP A 175 -15.51 4.25 -5.72
N VAL A 176 -16.48 4.51 -6.59
CA VAL A 176 -16.31 4.93 -7.98
C VAL A 176 -17.03 6.25 -8.16
N ASN A 177 -16.27 7.36 -8.21
CA ASN A 177 -16.79 8.71 -8.40
C ASN A 177 -17.91 9.12 -7.42
N GLY A 178 -17.81 8.70 -6.15
CA GLY A 178 -18.78 8.99 -5.10
C GLY A 178 -19.92 7.99 -5.00
N GLN A 179 -19.99 7.00 -5.90
CA GLN A 179 -20.92 5.88 -5.80
C GLN A 179 -20.22 4.66 -5.20
N LEU A 180 -20.79 4.12 -4.12
CA LEU A 180 -20.30 2.90 -3.47
C LEU A 180 -20.88 1.67 -4.14
N TYR A 181 -20.00 0.71 -4.44
CA TYR A 181 -20.34 -0.61 -4.97
C TYR A 181 -19.88 -1.69 -4.01
N ASP A 182 -20.79 -2.56 -3.59
CA ASP A 182 -20.47 -3.72 -2.77
C ASP A 182 -19.74 -4.77 -3.63
N PHE A 183 -18.56 -5.17 -3.17
CA PHE A 183 -17.72 -6.19 -3.80
C PHE A 183 -17.31 -7.23 -2.76
N ASN A 184 -17.91 -8.41 -2.82
CA ASN A 184 -17.68 -9.48 -1.87
C ASN A 184 -17.08 -10.69 -2.57
N PHE A 185 -16.12 -11.35 -1.92
CA PHE A 185 -15.42 -12.49 -2.51
C PHE A 185 -14.75 -13.37 -1.46
N ASP A 186 -14.44 -14.61 -1.83
CA ASP A 186 -13.58 -15.49 -1.06
C ASP A 186 -12.17 -15.50 -1.66
N ALA A 187 -11.16 -15.44 -0.79
CA ALA A 187 -9.77 -15.76 -1.14
C ALA A 187 -9.48 -17.18 -0.63
N ILE A 188 -9.05 -18.07 -1.53
CA ILE A 188 -8.85 -19.49 -1.28
C ILE A 188 -7.36 -19.82 -1.45
N THR A 189 -6.81 -20.52 -0.47
CA THR A 189 -5.46 -21.08 -0.45
C THR A 189 -5.56 -22.59 -0.31
N ASP A 190 -4.78 -23.32 -1.09
CA ASP A 190 -4.70 -24.78 -0.95
C ASP A 190 -3.49 -25.20 -0.09
N GLU A 191 -2.34 -24.50 -0.18
CA GLU A 191 -1.14 -24.72 0.65
C GLU A 191 -0.35 -23.42 0.90
N GLY A 192 0.57 -23.42 1.88
CA GLY A 192 1.31 -22.23 2.34
C GLY A 192 1.97 -21.42 1.23
N ASP A 193 1.65 -20.10 1.22
CA ASP A 193 2.33 -18.95 0.56
C ASP A 193 1.34 -17.86 0.09
N GLY A 194 0.02 -18.05 0.28
CA GLY A 194 -1.01 -17.05 0.00
C GLY A 194 -2.15 -17.61 -0.84
N PRO A 195 -3.20 -16.84 -1.14
CA PRO A 195 -4.31 -17.34 -1.95
C PRO A 195 -3.86 -17.69 -3.36
N THR A 196 -4.19 -18.91 -3.76
CA THR A 196 -3.99 -19.42 -5.11
C THR A 196 -5.16 -19.04 -6.01
N SER A 197 -6.34 -18.79 -5.43
CA SER A 197 -7.54 -18.50 -6.20
C SER A 197 -8.57 -17.64 -5.45
N TYR A 198 -9.49 -17.06 -6.22
CA TYR A 198 -10.51 -16.14 -5.74
C TYR A 198 -11.86 -16.45 -6.38
N VAL A 199 -12.94 -16.22 -5.63
CA VAL A 199 -14.33 -16.43 -6.09
C VAL A 199 -15.17 -15.23 -5.69
N VAL A 200 -15.82 -14.56 -6.65
CA VAL A 200 -16.77 -13.49 -6.33
C VAL A 200 -18.02 -14.08 -5.68
N ALA A 201 -18.43 -13.50 -4.56
CA ALA A 201 -19.70 -13.84 -3.93
C ALA A 201 -20.84 -13.22 -4.74
N ALA A 202 -21.65 -14.09 -5.33
CA ALA A 202 -22.82 -13.67 -6.08
C ALA A 202 -23.80 -12.88 -5.20
N ASP A 203 -23.95 -13.32 -3.96
CA ASP A 203 -24.80 -12.69 -2.96
C ASP A 203 -24.04 -11.55 -2.27
N GLY A 204 -24.65 -10.37 -2.26
CA GLY A 204 -24.08 -9.16 -1.65
C GLY A 204 -23.00 -8.46 -2.47
N SER A 205 -22.69 -8.91 -3.69
CA SER A 205 -21.91 -8.09 -4.65
C SER A 205 -22.83 -7.46 -5.69
N ASP A 206 -22.52 -6.22 -6.05
CA ASP A 206 -23.26 -5.44 -7.02
C ASP A 206 -23.27 -6.05 -8.43
N ALA A 207 -24.28 -5.66 -9.21
CA ALA A 207 -24.55 -6.20 -10.53
C ALA A 207 -23.41 -5.96 -11.54
N ILE A 208 -22.57 -4.96 -11.29
CA ILE A 208 -21.44 -4.61 -12.15
C ILE A 208 -20.40 -5.75 -12.19
N PHE A 209 -20.35 -6.56 -11.12
CA PHE A 209 -19.46 -7.72 -11.00
C PHE A 209 -20.12 -9.03 -11.48
N MET A 210 -21.32 -9.01 -12.06
CA MET A 210 -22.05 -10.22 -12.48
C MET A 210 -21.26 -11.11 -13.44
N ARG A 211 -20.47 -10.54 -14.34
CA ARG A 211 -19.62 -11.30 -15.27
C ARG A 211 -18.49 -12.06 -14.59
N MET A 212 -18.22 -11.73 -13.32
CA MET A 212 -17.26 -12.40 -12.47
C MET A 212 -17.89 -13.44 -11.55
N LYS A 213 -19.23 -13.53 -11.50
CA LYS A 213 -19.94 -14.54 -10.73
C LYS A 213 -19.79 -15.90 -11.43
N SER A 214 -18.58 -16.42 -11.46
CA SER A 214 -18.26 -17.78 -11.86
C SER A 214 -18.40 -18.69 -10.65
N TRP A 215 -18.95 -19.89 -10.88
CA TRP A 215 -18.93 -20.99 -9.90
C TRP A 215 -17.53 -21.60 -9.73
N SER A 216 -16.54 -21.07 -10.44
CA SER A 216 -15.15 -21.50 -10.42
C SER A 216 -14.25 -20.43 -9.83
N ALA A 217 -13.25 -20.88 -9.07
CA ALA A 217 -12.19 -20.02 -8.58
C ALA A 217 -11.23 -19.65 -9.72
N VAL A 218 -10.75 -18.41 -9.71
CA VAL A 218 -9.82 -17.87 -10.72
C VAL A 218 -8.53 -17.38 -10.06
N GLY A 219 -7.43 -17.38 -10.80
CA GLY A 219 -6.14 -16.87 -10.30
C GLY A 219 -6.13 -15.36 -10.10
N VAL A 220 -5.17 -14.86 -9.29
CA VAL A 220 -5.06 -13.44 -8.91
C VAL A 220 -5.08 -12.46 -10.07
N ARG A 221 -4.35 -12.76 -11.16
CA ARG A 221 -4.23 -11.88 -12.32
C ARG A 221 -5.58 -11.74 -13.05
N GLU A 222 -6.23 -12.86 -13.31
CA GLU A 222 -7.55 -12.88 -13.96
C GLU A 222 -8.60 -12.20 -13.09
N PHE A 223 -8.55 -12.45 -11.78
CA PHE A 223 -9.43 -11.81 -10.81
C PHE A 223 -9.30 -10.28 -10.85
N ILE A 224 -8.08 -9.76 -10.76
CA ILE A 224 -7.80 -8.32 -10.82
C ILE A 224 -8.28 -7.72 -12.15
N THR A 225 -7.91 -8.31 -13.29
CA THR A 225 -8.31 -7.79 -14.61
C THR A 225 -9.84 -7.65 -14.70
N LYS A 226 -10.57 -8.66 -14.24
CA LYS A 226 -12.03 -8.63 -14.28
C LYS A 226 -12.66 -7.57 -13.36
N ILE A 227 -12.07 -7.31 -12.19
CA ILE A 227 -12.52 -6.22 -11.29
C ILE A 227 -12.36 -4.89 -11.99
N ILE A 228 -11.16 -4.60 -12.49
CA ILE A 228 -10.84 -3.32 -13.12
C ILE A 228 -11.69 -3.09 -14.37
N ASP A 229 -11.91 -4.12 -15.18
CA ASP A 229 -12.82 -4.04 -16.33
C ASP A 229 -14.27 -3.71 -15.93
N ALA A 230 -14.76 -4.25 -14.82
CA ALA A 230 -16.10 -3.94 -14.32
C ALA A 230 -16.21 -2.48 -13.87
N LEU A 231 -15.23 -1.98 -13.12
CA LEU A 231 -15.18 -0.60 -12.62
C LEU A 231 -15.02 0.42 -13.76
N ASN A 232 -14.20 0.12 -14.76
CA ASN A 232 -13.99 0.99 -15.92
C ASN A 232 -15.24 1.11 -16.81
N ARG A 233 -16.08 0.07 -16.90
CA ARG A 233 -17.33 0.16 -17.67
C ARG A 233 -18.32 1.14 -17.07
N VAL A 234 -18.44 1.15 -15.75
CA VAL A 234 -19.41 2.04 -15.09
C VAL A 234 -18.94 3.49 -15.11
N THR A 235 -17.64 3.75 -15.03
CA THR A 235 -17.10 5.12 -15.18
C THR A 235 -17.37 5.69 -16.58
N THR A 236 -17.18 4.91 -17.65
CA THR A 236 -17.47 5.38 -19.02
C THR A 236 -18.97 5.65 -19.28
N THR A 237 -19.86 4.97 -18.55
CA THR A 237 -21.30 5.15 -18.72
C THR A 237 -21.78 6.46 -18.08
N THR A 238 -21.22 6.83 -16.92
CA THR A 238 -21.60 8.05 -16.20
C THR A 238 -21.24 9.34 -16.95
N THR A 239 -20.14 9.35 -17.72
CA THR A 239 -19.72 10.52 -18.51
C THR A 239 -20.65 10.80 -19.69
N THR A 240 -21.31 9.78 -20.24
CA THR A 240 -22.16 9.92 -21.43
C THR A 240 -23.52 10.55 -21.11
N THR A 241 -24.04 10.35 -19.89
CA THR A 241 -25.36 10.86 -19.48
C THR A 241 -25.36 12.36 -19.18
N THR A 242 -24.20 12.98 -18.93
CA THR A 242 -24.12 14.41 -18.59
C THR A 242 -24.04 15.34 -19.81
N THR A 243 -23.97 14.81 -21.03
CA THR A 243 -23.74 15.61 -22.25
C THR A 243 -25.00 15.81 -23.12
N THR A 244 -26.20 15.51 -22.63
CA THR A 244 -27.44 15.73 -23.40
C THR A 244 -28.44 16.60 -22.63
N THR A 245 -28.10 17.88 -22.48
CA THR A 245 -29.10 18.94 -22.36
C THR A 245 -28.54 20.23 -22.94
N ILE A 246 -28.78 20.46 -24.24
CA ILE A 246 -28.87 21.79 -24.85
C ILE A 246 -30.01 21.74 -25.85
#